data_AF-A0AAV6I6G3-F1
#
_entry.id   AF-A0AAV6I6G3-F1
#
_cell.length_a   1.000
_cell.length_b   1.000
_cell.length_c   1.000
_cell.angle_alpha   90.00
_cell.angle_beta   90.00
_cell.angle_gamma   90.00
#
_symmetry.space_group_name_H-M   'P 1'
#
loop_
_entity.id
_entity.type
_entity.pdbx_description
1 polymer ?
#
loop_
_entity_poly.entity_id
_entity_poly.type
_entity_poly.pdbx_seq_one_letter_code
_entity_poly.pdbx_strand_id
1 'polypeptide(L)'
;MGTTTLAKVIVTGIAPRSRKPQSKSHPWRISTLTRTVFFQDMPDSNTPLEDLEAHLGVNNLNLGDELYSQSSRGSIDGPDSFGLLSGKDVIDKSRREYVSRLWSRLSHKIGKTCLDYVNNIENEVEKVLEEMRNMKVMDISPLQRNLKRFFDNIRTYKNHSASIKSCASQLADISQTLSHAKIRENEVIKEYELLQQEFEALEVDKAKLKRVLEGIDTKLKAKEAAVVANEGELSEVQLEISNLEDKVSAIKNAVVQTDEDNAKSEEIRRLLEANQNELANFKLFP
;
A
#
# COMPACT_ATOMS: atom_id res chain seq x y z
N MET A 1 3.91 3.82 52.37
CA MET A 1 3.16 3.47 51.13
C MET A 1 2.92 4.76 50.35
N GLY A 2 3.31 4.97 49.11
CA GLY A 2 4.32 4.34 48.26
C GLY A 2 5.01 5.46 47.47
N THR A 3 6.30 5.28 47.17
CA THR A 3 7.12 6.23 46.43
C THR A 3 7.16 5.84 44.96
N THR A 4 6.66 6.72 44.09
CA THR A 4 6.63 6.56 42.64
C THR A 4 8.01 6.91 42.05
N THR A 5 8.73 5.90 41.59
CA THR A 5 10.00 6.06 40.87
C THR A 5 9.73 6.25 39.38
N LEU A 6 9.97 7.46 38.87
CA LEU A 6 9.95 7.79 37.44
C LEU A 6 11.31 7.43 36.83
N ALA A 7 11.37 6.35 36.05
CA ALA A 7 12.53 5.99 35.26
C ALA A 7 12.58 6.84 33.96
N LYS A 8 13.63 7.65 33.84
CA LYS A 8 13.93 8.49 32.67
C LYS A 8 14.89 7.70 31.79
N VAL A 9 14.41 7.11 30.70
CA VAL A 9 15.27 6.41 29.73
C VAL A 9 15.86 7.45 28.77
N ILE A 10 17.18 7.60 28.85
CA ILE A 10 18.00 8.42 27.96
C ILE A 10 18.30 7.57 26.72
N VAL A 11 17.77 7.95 25.56
CA VAL A 11 18.14 7.35 24.27
C VAL A 11 19.40 8.06 23.78
N THR A 12 20.54 7.38 23.86
CA THR A 12 21.81 7.83 23.28
C THR A 12 21.80 7.60 21.77
N GLY A 13 21.99 8.68 21.01
CA GLY A 13 22.08 8.66 19.56
C GLY A 13 23.34 7.96 19.08
N ILE A 14 23.18 6.97 18.21
CA ILE A 14 24.26 6.35 17.45
C ILE A 14 24.33 7.05 16.09
N ALA A 15 25.45 7.71 15.83
CA ALA A 15 25.78 8.34 14.54
C ALA A 15 26.00 7.28 13.44
N PRO A 16 25.58 7.53 12.18
CA PRO A 16 25.85 6.60 11.09
C PRO A 16 27.25 6.81 10.51
N ARG A 17 28.09 5.77 10.59
CA ARG A 17 29.34 5.67 9.84
C ARG A 17 29.07 5.23 8.40
N SER A 18 29.49 6.10 7.48
CA SER A 18 29.71 5.85 6.05
C SER A 18 30.50 4.56 5.78
N ARG A 19 30.03 3.76 4.81
CA ARG A 19 30.86 2.89 3.96
C ARG A 19 30.08 2.50 2.69
N LYS A 20 30.52 3.02 1.53
CA LYS A 20 30.26 2.44 0.20
C LYS A 20 31.00 1.09 0.09
N PRO A 21 30.50 0.19 -0.76
CA PRO A 21 31.35 -0.22 -1.88
C PRO A 21 30.60 -0.32 -3.22
N GLN A 22 31.37 -0.06 -4.29
CA GLN A 22 31.03 -0.31 -5.69
C GLN A 22 31.18 -1.81 -6.02
N SER A 23 30.31 -2.35 -6.89
CA SER A 23 30.58 -3.44 -7.87
C SER A 23 29.26 -3.84 -8.54
N LYS A 24 28.99 -3.40 -9.79
CA LYS A 24 29.15 -4.13 -11.07
C LYS A 24 28.21 -5.35 -11.29
N SER A 25 27.32 -5.15 -12.26
CA SER A 25 26.72 -6.10 -13.23
C SER A 25 25.83 -7.25 -12.74
N HIS A 26 24.54 -7.25 -13.11
CA HIS A 26 24.01 -7.96 -14.30
C HIS A 26 22.55 -7.55 -14.55
N PRO A 27 22.06 -7.58 -15.81
CA PRO A 27 20.77 -7.02 -16.19
C PRO A 27 19.67 -8.09 -16.15
N TRP A 28 18.68 -7.92 -15.28
CA TRP A 28 17.43 -8.68 -15.42
C TRP A 28 16.46 -7.87 -16.28
N ARG A 29 16.24 -8.38 -17.49
CA ARG A 29 15.11 -8.05 -18.35
C ARG A 29 13.83 -8.30 -17.56
N ILE A 30 13.07 -7.24 -17.27
CA ILE A 30 11.64 -7.38 -16.97
C ILE A 30 10.91 -7.16 -18.29
N SER A 31 10.39 -8.25 -18.83
CA SER A 31 9.51 -8.29 -19.98
C SER A 31 8.27 -7.45 -19.69
N THR A 32 7.98 -6.48 -20.55
CA THR A 32 6.72 -5.74 -20.56
C THR A 32 5.58 -6.68 -20.92
N LEU A 33 4.76 -7.03 -19.93
CA LEU A 33 3.43 -7.60 -20.15
C LEU A 33 2.41 -6.47 -20.06
N THR A 34 2.13 -5.88 -21.21
CA THR A 34 0.98 -4.99 -21.42
C THR A 34 -0.28 -5.84 -21.23
N ARG A 35 -0.90 -5.77 -20.05
CA ARG A 35 -2.23 -6.33 -19.83
C ARG A 35 -3.23 -5.19 -19.83
N THR A 36 -3.87 -5.01 -20.97
CA THR A 36 -5.10 -4.22 -21.10
C THR A 36 -6.14 -4.86 -20.19
N VAL A 37 -6.50 -4.19 -19.11
CA VAL A 37 -7.65 -4.57 -18.29
C VAL A 37 -8.79 -3.63 -18.67
N PHE A 38 -9.73 -4.17 -19.43
CA PHE A 38 -11.06 -3.60 -19.56
C PHE A 38 -11.74 -3.71 -18.19
N PHE A 39 -11.99 -2.59 -17.54
CA PHE A 39 -13.01 -2.50 -16.49
C PHE A 39 -14.24 -1.87 -17.12
N GLN A 40 -15.20 -2.75 -17.39
CA GLN A 40 -16.60 -2.45 -17.54
C GLN A 40 -17.21 -2.37 -16.13
N ASP A 41 -18.22 -1.51 -15.98
CA ASP A 41 -18.99 -1.20 -14.76
C ASP A 41 -18.57 0.08 -14.02
N MET A 42 -18.98 1.21 -14.61
CA MET A 42 -19.32 2.45 -13.89
C MET A 42 -20.78 2.35 -13.41
N PRO A 43 -21.11 2.62 -12.14
CA PRO A 43 -22.48 2.90 -11.77
C PRO A 43 -22.89 4.29 -12.28
N ASP A 44 -23.99 4.34 -13.04
CA ASP A 44 -24.69 5.56 -13.40
C ASP A 44 -25.11 6.32 -12.13
N SER A 45 -24.43 7.42 -11.82
CA SER A 45 -24.95 8.45 -10.91
C SER A 45 -25.48 9.63 -11.73
N ASN A 46 -26.59 9.39 -12.41
CA ASN A 46 -27.51 10.46 -12.78
C ASN A 46 -28.23 10.91 -11.51
N THR A 47 -27.77 12.00 -10.91
CA THR A 47 -28.64 12.89 -10.14
C THR A 47 -28.31 14.34 -10.47
N PRO A 48 -29.33 15.19 -10.67
CA PRO A 48 -29.21 16.39 -11.46
C PRO A 48 -28.49 17.51 -10.70
N LEU A 49 -27.66 18.22 -11.45
CA LEU A 49 -27.04 19.48 -11.08
C LEU A 49 -28.10 20.61 -11.08
N GLU A 50 -29.16 20.51 -10.27
CA GLU A 50 -30.23 21.52 -10.19
C GLU A 50 -30.42 22.17 -8.81
N ASP A 51 -29.81 21.66 -7.73
CA ASP A 51 -30.06 22.20 -6.38
C ASP A 51 -29.05 23.24 -5.87
N LEU A 52 -28.23 23.84 -6.74
CA LEU A 52 -27.34 24.96 -6.36
C LEU A 52 -27.71 26.33 -6.95
N GLU A 53 -28.88 26.46 -7.61
CA GLU A 53 -29.39 27.75 -8.08
C GLU A 53 -30.40 28.41 -7.13
N ALA A 54 -30.82 27.74 -6.06
CA ALA A 54 -31.86 28.23 -5.16
C ALA A 54 -31.40 29.21 -4.05
N HIS A 55 -30.12 29.64 -4.00
CA HIS A 55 -29.62 30.53 -2.94
C HIS A 55 -28.96 31.83 -3.40
N LEU A 56 -29.01 32.14 -4.70
CA LEU A 56 -28.80 33.49 -5.18
C LEU A 56 -30.16 34.05 -5.54
N GLY A 57 -30.79 34.74 -4.60
CA GLY A 57 -31.96 35.58 -4.84
C GLY A 57 -31.62 36.64 -5.88
N VAL A 58 -31.73 36.27 -7.15
CA VAL A 58 -31.75 37.18 -8.29
C VAL A 58 -33.11 37.85 -8.25
N ASN A 59 -33.22 38.85 -7.39
CA ASN A 59 -34.28 39.82 -7.50
C ASN A 59 -34.04 40.56 -8.82
N ASN A 60 -34.84 40.20 -9.82
CA ASN A 60 -35.07 41.00 -11.01
C ASN A 60 -35.21 42.46 -10.58
N LEU A 61 -34.21 43.28 -10.92
CA LEU A 61 -34.31 44.74 -10.84
C LEU A 61 -35.23 45.19 -11.97
N ASN A 62 -36.52 44.94 -11.80
CA ASN A 62 -37.56 45.59 -12.59
C ASN A 62 -37.78 46.98 -11.97
N LEU A 63 -36.88 47.91 -12.27
CA LEU A 63 -36.99 49.32 -11.90
C LEU A 63 -37.36 50.16 -13.14
N GLY A 64 -38.35 49.68 -13.89
CA GLY A 64 -38.86 50.32 -15.11
C GLY A 64 -40.18 51.08 -14.95
N ASP A 65 -41.04 50.70 -14.00
CA ASP A 65 -42.47 51.08 -14.08
C ASP A 65 -43.03 51.92 -12.92
N GLU A 66 -42.20 52.41 -12.00
CA GLU A 66 -42.71 53.10 -10.79
C GLU A 66 -42.36 54.60 -10.72
N LEU A 67 -42.48 55.32 -11.84
CA LEU A 67 -42.49 56.80 -11.84
C LEU A 67 -43.62 57.44 -12.67
N TYR A 68 -44.64 56.68 -13.06
CA TYR A 68 -45.86 57.22 -13.67
C TYR A 68 -47.10 56.61 -13.03
N SER A 69 -47.59 57.22 -11.94
CA SER A 69 -49.02 57.27 -11.59
C SER A 69 -49.26 58.07 -10.30
N GLN A 70 -49.42 59.39 -10.44
CA GLN A 70 -50.42 60.13 -9.67
C GLN A 70 -51.01 61.21 -10.59
N SER A 71 -51.87 60.78 -11.51
CA SER A 71 -52.85 61.66 -12.17
C SER A 71 -54.20 61.36 -11.53
N SER A 72 -54.59 62.20 -10.56
CA SER A 72 -55.97 62.22 -10.08
C SER A 72 -56.75 63.19 -10.97
N ARG A 73 -57.73 62.66 -11.70
CA ARG A 73 -58.65 63.37 -12.58
C ARG A 73 -59.76 64.05 -11.79
N GLY A 74 -60.07 65.29 -12.19
CA GLY A 74 -61.30 66.04 -11.89
C GLY A 74 -60.94 67.44 -11.39
N SER A 75 -61.35 68.55 -12.01
CA SER A 75 -62.33 68.77 -13.06
C SER A 75 -62.27 70.26 -13.52
N ILE A 76 -62.84 70.52 -14.71
CA ILE A 76 -63.35 71.80 -15.26
C ILE A 76 -62.38 72.71 -16.05
N ASP A 77 -62.80 72.95 -17.29
CA ASP A 77 -62.29 73.85 -18.32
C ASP A 77 -62.03 75.30 -17.86
N GLY A 78 -60.93 75.86 -18.36
CA GLY A 78 -60.61 77.29 -18.36
C GLY A 78 -59.44 77.59 -19.31
N PRO A 79 -59.49 78.67 -20.10
CA PRO A 79 -58.66 78.85 -21.29
C PRO A 79 -57.21 79.25 -20.95
N ASP A 80 -56.29 78.78 -21.79
CA ASP A 80 -54.91 79.25 -22.01
C ASP A 80 -54.34 80.18 -20.93
N SER A 81 -53.80 79.57 -19.88
CA SER A 81 -52.65 80.16 -19.19
C SER A 81 -51.40 79.49 -19.75
N PHE A 82 -50.69 80.19 -20.63
CA PHE A 82 -49.25 79.96 -20.79
C PHE A 82 -48.60 80.28 -19.44
N GLY A 83 -48.65 79.31 -18.53
CA GLY A 83 -48.01 79.36 -17.24
C GLY A 83 -46.56 79.71 -17.49
N LEU A 84 -46.15 80.85 -16.95
CA LEU A 84 -44.80 81.38 -17.01
C LEU A 84 -43.82 80.26 -16.66
N LEU A 85 -43.17 79.67 -17.67
CA LEU A 85 -42.14 78.65 -17.49
C LEU A 85 -41.06 79.26 -16.60
N SER A 86 -41.05 78.85 -15.34
CA SER A 86 -40.01 79.27 -14.41
C SER A 86 -38.69 78.70 -14.95
N GLY A 87 -37.69 79.55 -15.18
CA GLY A 87 -36.37 79.09 -15.64
C GLY A 87 -35.77 78.00 -14.73
N LYS A 88 -36.17 77.97 -13.46
CA LYS A 88 -35.85 76.91 -12.49
C LYS A 88 -36.34 75.52 -12.92
N ASP A 89 -37.57 75.42 -13.42
CA ASP A 89 -38.17 74.14 -13.81
C ASP A 89 -37.49 73.55 -15.05
N VAL A 90 -37.09 74.41 -15.99
CA VAL A 90 -36.33 74.03 -17.19
C VAL A 90 -34.92 73.55 -16.81
N ILE A 91 -34.26 74.22 -15.86
CA ILE A 91 -32.94 73.85 -15.36
C ILE A 91 -33.01 72.51 -14.61
N ASP A 92 -33.97 72.34 -13.70
CA ASP A 92 -34.14 71.10 -12.93
C ASP A 92 -34.50 69.91 -13.83
N LYS A 93 -35.33 70.13 -14.86
CA LYS A 93 -35.61 69.12 -15.89
C LYS A 93 -34.33 68.69 -16.63
N SER A 94 -33.53 69.66 -17.09
CA SER A 94 -32.28 69.38 -17.80
C SER A 94 -31.27 68.61 -16.93
N ARG A 95 -31.17 68.97 -15.64
CA ARG A 95 -30.30 68.24 -14.69
C ARG A 95 -30.79 66.81 -14.43
N ARG A 96 -32.12 66.58 -14.32
CA ARG A 96 -32.68 65.21 -14.23
C ARG A 96 -32.34 64.37 -15.45
N GLU A 97 -32.49 64.91 -16.66
CA GLU A 97 -32.14 64.20 -17.89
C GLU A 97 -30.65 63.84 -17.95
N TYR A 98 -29.77 64.74 -17.50
CA TYR A 98 -28.34 64.48 -17.40
C TYR A 98 -28.02 63.34 -16.44
N VAL A 99 -28.58 63.37 -15.22
CA VAL A 99 -28.42 62.31 -14.20
C VAL A 99 -28.93 60.96 -14.74
N SER A 100 -30.07 60.95 -15.43
CA SER A 100 -30.62 59.73 -16.06
C SER A 100 -29.70 59.16 -17.14
N ARG A 101 -29.08 60.02 -17.96
CA ARG A 101 -28.11 59.60 -18.99
C ARG A 101 -26.83 59.04 -18.37
N LEU A 102 -26.33 59.65 -17.29
CA LEU A 102 -25.19 59.13 -16.54
C LEU A 102 -25.48 57.74 -15.98
N TRP A 103 -26.63 57.55 -15.34
CA TRP A 103 -27.05 56.25 -14.83
C TRP A 103 -27.18 55.20 -15.93
N SER A 104 -27.78 55.55 -17.06
CA SER A 104 -27.96 54.62 -18.19
C SER A 104 -26.62 54.13 -18.75
N ARG A 105 -25.64 55.04 -18.87
CA ARG A 105 -24.29 54.69 -19.34
C ARG A 105 -23.53 53.85 -18.31
N LEU A 106 -23.66 54.21 -17.04
CA LEU A 106 -23.00 53.52 -15.93
C LEU A 106 -23.53 52.10 -15.75
N SER A 107 -24.85 51.94 -15.67
CA SER A 107 -25.51 50.63 -15.56
C SER A 107 -25.18 49.73 -16.75
N HIS A 108 -25.19 50.26 -17.98
CA HIS A 108 -24.74 49.52 -19.18
C HIS A 108 -23.28 49.07 -19.07
N LYS A 109 -22.39 49.95 -18.58
CA LYS A 109 -20.97 49.61 -18.40
C LYS A 109 -20.78 48.53 -17.34
N ILE A 110 -21.49 48.61 -16.22
CA ILE A 110 -21.48 47.58 -15.17
C ILE A 110 -22.00 46.26 -15.73
N GLY A 111 -23.15 46.26 -16.41
CA GLY A 111 -23.76 45.05 -16.99
C GLY A 111 -22.91 44.38 -18.08
N LYS A 112 -22.08 45.14 -18.80
CA LYS A 112 -21.12 44.60 -19.78
C LYS A 112 -19.79 44.14 -19.18
N THR A 113 -19.49 44.49 -17.93
CA THR A 113 -18.22 44.14 -17.30
C THR A 113 -18.33 42.74 -16.70
N CYS A 114 -17.44 41.82 -17.08
CA CYS A 114 -17.37 40.50 -16.47
C CYS A 114 -17.12 40.63 -14.96
N LEU A 115 -17.75 39.77 -14.14
CA LEU A 115 -17.67 39.79 -12.67
C LEU A 115 -16.22 39.76 -12.14
N ASP A 116 -15.31 39.14 -12.90
CA ASP A 116 -13.88 39.11 -12.59
C ASP A 116 -13.21 40.48 -12.62
N TYR A 117 -13.74 41.42 -13.41
CA TYR A 117 -13.19 42.77 -13.57
C TYR A 117 -14.09 43.87 -13.00
N VAL A 118 -15.27 43.53 -12.47
CA VAL A 118 -16.22 44.50 -11.91
C VAL A 118 -15.59 45.37 -10.81
N ASN A 119 -14.77 44.81 -9.91
CA ASN A 119 -14.11 45.62 -8.88
C ASN A 119 -13.16 46.70 -9.46
N ASN A 120 -12.66 46.54 -10.68
CA ASN A 120 -11.77 47.52 -11.31
C ASN A 120 -12.50 48.81 -11.71
N ILE A 121 -13.82 48.75 -11.87
CA ILE A 121 -14.64 49.92 -12.23
C ILE A 121 -15.28 50.59 -11.01
N GLU A 122 -15.13 50.04 -9.80
CA GLU A 122 -15.75 50.57 -8.57
C GLU A 122 -15.37 52.04 -8.30
N ASN A 123 -14.09 52.39 -8.44
CA ASN A 123 -13.64 53.78 -8.28
C ASN A 123 -14.22 54.71 -9.35
N GLU A 124 -14.42 54.21 -10.58
CA GLU A 124 -15.03 54.97 -11.66
C GLU A 124 -16.54 55.14 -11.45
N VAL A 125 -17.19 54.14 -10.87
CA VAL A 125 -18.59 54.19 -10.47
C VAL A 125 -18.81 55.23 -9.39
N GLU A 126 -17.94 55.27 -8.36
CA GLU A 126 -18.04 56.25 -7.27
C GLU A 126 -17.90 57.69 -7.78
N LYS A 127 -16.96 57.95 -8.71
CA LYS A 127 -16.80 59.28 -9.34
C LYS A 127 -18.09 59.73 -10.03
N VAL A 128 -18.76 58.85 -10.78
CA VAL A 128 -20.01 59.18 -11.47
C VAL A 128 -21.14 59.43 -10.46
N LEU A 129 -21.21 58.66 -9.37
CA LEU A 129 -22.20 58.87 -8.32
C LEU A 129 -22.00 60.21 -7.60
N GLU A 130 -20.75 60.64 -7.38
CA GLU A 130 -20.47 61.92 -6.76
C GLU A 130 -20.93 63.10 -7.65
N GLU A 131 -20.68 63.01 -8.96
CA GLU A 131 -21.21 63.98 -9.94
C GLU A 131 -22.75 64.02 -9.95
N MET A 132 -23.41 62.87 -9.84
CA MET A 132 -24.87 62.81 -9.72
C MET A 132 -25.37 63.44 -8.41
N ARG A 133 -24.63 63.29 -7.31
CA ARG A 133 -24.94 63.90 -6.00
C ARG A 133 -24.87 65.42 -6.06
N ASN A 134 -23.82 65.93 -6.70
CA ASN A 134 -23.55 67.37 -6.82
C ASN A 134 -24.64 68.13 -7.57
N MET A 135 -25.37 67.46 -8.46
CA MET A 135 -26.50 68.04 -9.19
C MET A 135 -27.72 68.33 -8.30
N LYS A 136 -27.83 67.71 -7.11
CA LYS A 136 -28.88 67.95 -6.08
C LYS A 136 -30.32 67.91 -6.60
N VAL A 137 -30.60 67.09 -7.61
CA VAL A 137 -31.94 67.01 -8.25
C VAL A 137 -32.79 65.87 -7.72
N MET A 138 -32.16 64.83 -7.18
CA MET A 138 -32.82 63.65 -6.64
C MET A 138 -31.94 62.99 -5.57
N ASP A 139 -32.56 62.23 -4.66
CA ASP A 139 -31.83 61.42 -3.70
C ASP A 139 -31.26 60.16 -4.38
N ILE A 140 -29.94 60.04 -4.42
CA ILE A 140 -29.23 58.89 -4.98
C ILE A 140 -28.75 57.90 -3.90
N SER A 141 -29.05 58.14 -2.63
CA SER A 141 -28.61 57.30 -1.52
C SER A 141 -29.04 55.82 -1.66
N PRO A 142 -30.26 55.50 -2.13
CA PRO A 142 -30.66 54.12 -2.38
C PRO A 142 -29.79 53.43 -3.43
N LEU A 143 -29.44 54.15 -4.49
CA LEU A 143 -28.59 53.64 -5.57
C LEU A 143 -27.17 53.35 -5.07
N GLN A 144 -26.59 54.27 -4.29
CA GLN A 144 -25.26 54.10 -3.69
C GLN A 144 -25.20 52.87 -2.77
N ARG A 145 -26.22 52.68 -1.94
CA ARG A 145 -26.32 51.50 -1.06
C ARG A 145 -26.37 50.21 -1.86
N ASN A 146 -27.15 50.18 -2.93
CA ASN A 146 -27.28 48.99 -3.79
C ASN A 146 -25.97 48.68 -4.51
N LEU A 147 -25.28 49.69 -5.06
CA LEU A 147 -24.00 49.50 -5.73
C LEU A 147 -22.90 49.05 -4.76
N LYS A 148 -22.85 49.63 -3.56
CA LYS A 148 -21.94 49.17 -2.52
C LYS A 148 -22.16 47.70 -2.18
N ARG A 149 -23.42 47.31 -1.93
CA ARG A 149 -23.78 45.90 -1.67
C ARG A 149 -23.41 44.99 -2.84
N PHE A 150 -23.59 45.45 -4.07
CA PHE A 150 -23.19 44.71 -5.26
C PHE A 150 -21.68 44.44 -5.27
N PHE A 151 -20.82 45.45 -5.09
CA PHE A 151 -19.36 45.24 -5.05
C PHE A 151 -18.93 44.36 -3.87
N ASP A 152 -19.54 44.52 -2.69
CA ASP A 152 -19.29 43.65 -1.53
C ASP A 152 -19.64 42.18 -1.85
N ASN A 153 -20.78 41.93 -2.51
CA ASN A 153 -21.17 40.60 -2.95
C ASN A 153 -20.17 40.00 -3.95
N ILE A 154 -19.65 40.79 -4.90
CA ILE A 154 -18.63 40.33 -5.85
C ILE A 154 -17.35 39.91 -5.15
N ARG A 155 -16.89 40.68 -4.15
CA ARG A 155 -15.71 40.30 -3.34
C ARG A 155 -15.96 38.98 -2.60
N THR A 156 -17.10 38.84 -1.95
CA THR A 156 -17.48 37.61 -1.23
C THR A 156 -17.55 36.41 -2.16
N TYR A 157 -18.20 36.55 -3.33
CA TYR A 157 -18.28 35.51 -4.35
C TYR A 157 -16.90 35.04 -4.81
N LYS A 158 -15.99 35.97 -5.11
CA LYS A 158 -14.61 35.63 -5.52
C LYS A 158 -13.86 34.85 -4.45
N ASN A 159 -13.98 35.28 -3.19
CA ASN A 159 -13.34 34.59 -2.07
C ASN A 159 -13.89 33.17 -1.89
N HIS A 160 -15.22 33.01 -1.95
CA HIS A 160 -15.85 31.68 -1.88
C HIS A 160 -15.46 30.80 -3.07
N SER A 161 -15.47 31.34 -4.29
CA SER A 161 -15.07 30.60 -5.50
C SER A 161 -13.62 30.11 -5.41
N ALA A 162 -12.70 30.95 -4.94
CA ALA A 162 -11.30 30.57 -4.73
C ALA A 162 -11.16 29.49 -3.65
N SER A 163 -11.91 29.61 -2.55
CA SER A 163 -11.94 28.61 -1.47
C SER A 163 -12.46 27.26 -1.97
N ILE A 164 -13.56 27.24 -2.74
CA ILE A 164 -14.12 26.02 -3.33
C ILE A 164 -13.13 25.36 -4.29
N LYS A 165 -12.47 26.13 -5.16
CA LYS A 165 -11.44 25.59 -6.07
C LYS A 165 -10.27 24.97 -5.31
N SER A 166 -9.82 25.62 -4.24
CA SER A 166 -8.78 25.08 -3.35
C SER A 166 -9.22 23.78 -2.68
N CYS A 167 -10.45 23.73 -2.15
CA CYS A 167 -11.02 22.55 -1.52
C CYS A 167 -11.16 21.38 -2.52
N ALA A 168 -11.62 21.66 -3.74
CA ALA A 168 -11.72 20.65 -4.81
C ALA A 168 -10.35 20.06 -5.18
N SER A 169 -9.30 20.88 -5.25
CA SER A 169 -7.93 20.40 -5.49
C SER A 169 -7.45 19.50 -4.36
N GLN A 170 -7.65 19.90 -3.10
CA GLN A 170 -7.26 19.10 -1.94
C GLN A 170 -8.01 17.77 -1.89
N LEU A 171 -9.30 17.77 -2.24
CA LEU A 171 -10.09 16.54 -2.30
C LEU A 171 -9.56 15.58 -3.37
N ALA A 172 -9.14 16.09 -4.52
CA ALA A 172 -8.52 15.28 -5.57
C ALA A 172 -7.21 14.63 -5.08
N ASP A 173 -6.34 15.40 -4.40
CA ASP A 173 -5.08 14.90 -3.85
C ASP A 173 -5.30 13.83 -2.76
N ILE A 174 -6.27 14.05 -1.87
CA ILE A 174 -6.66 13.08 -0.83
C ILE A 174 -7.22 11.81 -1.47
N SER A 175 -8.10 11.95 -2.47
CA SER A 175 -8.69 10.82 -3.20
C SER A 175 -7.62 9.99 -3.89
N GLN A 176 -6.64 10.64 -4.53
CA GLN A 176 -5.51 9.96 -5.16
C GLN A 176 -4.66 9.22 -4.12
N THR A 177 -4.35 9.88 -3.00
CA THR A 177 -3.57 9.29 -1.91
C THR A 177 -4.28 8.05 -1.33
N LEU A 178 -5.59 8.13 -1.12
CA LEU A 178 -6.41 7.01 -0.64
C LEU A 178 -6.38 5.84 -1.64
N SER A 179 -6.49 6.13 -2.94
CA SER A 179 -6.38 5.10 -3.98
C SER A 179 -5.02 4.38 -3.94
N HIS A 180 -3.92 5.12 -3.80
CA HIS A 180 -2.59 4.52 -3.67
C HIS A 180 -2.44 3.68 -2.39
N ALA A 181 -2.95 4.18 -1.26
CA ALA A 181 -2.92 3.45 0.01
C ALA A 181 -3.70 2.13 -0.09
N LYS A 182 -4.87 2.13 -0.75
CA LYS A 182 -5.69 0.92 -0.97
C LYS A 182 -5.01 -0.08 -1.89
N ILE A 183 -4.27 0.37 -2.91
CA ILE A 183 -3.46 -0.53 -3.74
C ILE A 183 -2.38 -1.20 -2.88
N ARG A 184 -1.65 -0.43 -2.08
CA ARG A 184 -0.58 -0.96 -1.23
C ARG A 184 -1.11 -1.94 -0.18
N GLU A 185 -2.25 -1.66 0.43
CA GLU A 185 -2.91 -2.57 1.36
C GLU A 185 -3.19 -3.93 0.71
N ASN A 186 -3.75 -3.95 -0.50
CA ASN A 186 -4.01 -5.19 -1.23
C ASN A 186 -2.74 -5.95 -1.60
N GLU A 187 -1.64 -5.27 -1.90
CA GLU A 187 -0.34 -5.92 -2.12
C GLU A 187 0.15 -6.62 -0.85
N VAL A 188 0.08 -5.92 0.30
CA VAL A 188 0.50 -6.48 1.60
C VAL A 188 -0.35 -7.69 1.99
N ILE A 189 -1.66 -7.66 1.72
CA ILE A 189 -2.55 -8.80 1.96
C ILE A 189 -2.09 -10.02 1.15
N LYS A 190 -1.77 -9.84 -0.14
CA LYS A 190 -1.27 -10.94 -0.98
C LYS A 190 0.09 -11.46 -0.52
N GLU A 191 1.00 -10.56 -0.13
CA GLU A 191 2.30 -10.94 0.45
C GLU A 191 2.11 -11.79 1.72
N TYR A 192 1.15 -11.41 2.58
CA TYR A 192 0.83 -12.16 3.79
C TYR A 192 0.25 -13.55 3.49
N GLU A 193 -0.68 -13.66 2.54
CA GLU A 193 -1.27 -14.94 2.12
C GLU A 193 -0.19 -15.91 1.59
N LEU A 194 0.76 -15.42 0.80
CA LEU A 194 1.89 -16.23 0.32
C LEU A 194 2.79 -16.69 1.46
N LEU A 195 3.11 -15.79 2.39
CA LEU A 195 3.93 -16.14 3.56
C LEU A 195 3.24 -17.18 4.45
N GLN A 196 1.92 -17.08 4.60
CA GLN A 196 1.13 -18.06 5.34
C GLN A 196 1.18 -19.45 4.69
N GLN A 197 1.05 -19.53 3.36
CA GLN A 197 1.18 -20.79 2.63
C GLN A 197 2.58 -21.42 2.78
N GLU A 198 3.63 -20.60 2.71
CA GLU A 198 5.00 -21.06 2.93
C GLU A 198 5.21 -21.57 4.36
N PHE A 199 4.66 -20.88 5.35
CA PHE A 199 4.70 -21.31 6.75
C PHE A 199 4.00 -22.66 6.96
N GLU A 200 2.83 -22.85 6.36
CA GLU A 200 2.11 -24.12 6.42
C GLU A 200 2.91 -25.27 5.77
N ALA A 201 3.56 -25.01 4.62
CA ALA A 201 4.43 -25.98 3.98
C ALA A 201 5.64 -26.36 4.86
N LEU A 202 6.25 -25.38 5.53
CA LEU A 202 7.36 -25.61 6.46
C LEU A 202 6.95 -26.44 7.68
N GLU A 203 5.76 -26.22 8.25
CA GLU A 203 5.26 -27.06 9.35
C GLU A 203 5.03 -28.52 8.91
N VAL A 204 4.54 -28.74 7.68
CA VAL A 204 4.42 -30.09 7.11
C VAL A 204 5.80 -30.76 6.98
N ASP A 205 6.81 -30.05 6.48
CA ASP A 205 8.15 -30.59 6.30
C ASP A 205 8.86 -30.85 7.64
N LYS A 206 8.69 -29.96 8.62
CA LYS A 206 9.12 -30.17 10.00
C LYS A 206 8.51 -31.44 10.59
N ALA A 207 7.22 -31.69 10.37
CA ALA A 207 6.56 -32.92 10.84
C ALA A 207 7.09 -34.18 10.12
N LYS A 208 7.45 -34.10 8.83
CA LYS A 208 8.10 -35.21 8.11
C LYS A 208 9.50 -35.48 8.66
N LEU A 209 10.31 -34.44 8.87
CA LEU A 209 11.66 -34.56 9.41
C LEU A 209 11.65 -35.17 10.81
N LYS A 210 10.69 -34.78 11.65
CA LYS A 210 10.52 -35.38 12.99
C LYS A 210 10.26 -36.89 12.90
N ARG A 211 9.38 -37.33 12.01
CA ARG A 211 9.13 -38.77 11.77
C ARG A 211 10.36 -39.52 11.27
N VAL A 212 11.15 -38.91 10.38
CA VAL A 212 12.41 -39.50 9.90
C VAL A 212 13.40 -39.64 11.06
N LEU A 213 13.51 -38.63 11.93
CA LEU A 213 14.39 -38.66 13.10
C LEU A 213 14.01 -39.81 14.05
N GLU A 214 12.72 -39.94 14.38
CA GLU A 214 12.20 -41.05 15.20
C GLU A 214 12.47 -42.42 14.55
N GLY A 215 12.35 -42.51 13.22
CA GLY A 215 12.69 -43.71 12.46
C GLY A 215 14.19 -44.06 12.47
N ILE A 216 15.08 -43.07 12.53
CA ILE A 216 16.52 -43.30 12.67
C ILE A 216 16.86 -43.73 14.10
N ASP A 217 16.29 -43.09 15.11
CA ASP A 217 16.51 -43.43 16.53
C ASP A 217 16.13 -44.89 16.84
N THR A 218 14.98 -45.34 16.32
CA THR A 218 14.56 -46.74 16.48
C THR A 218 15.50 -47.73 15.79
N LYS A 219 15.99 -47.41 14.58
CA LYS A 219 16.99 -48.23 13.87
C LYS A 219 18.33 -48.26 14.59
N LEU A 220 18.76 -47.12 15.16
CA LEU A 220 19.99 -47.02 15.93
C LEU A 220 19.92 -47.97 17.14
N LYS A 221 18.86 -47.87 17.95
CA LYS A 221 18.63 -48.75 19.11
C LYS A 221 18.60 -50.23 18.74
N ALA A 222 17.97 -50.58 17.62
CA ALA A 222 17.95 -51.96 17.13
C ALA A 222 19.35 -52.46 16.74
N LYS A 223 20.18 -51.59 16.14
CA LYS A 223 21.57 -51.92 15.79
C LYS A 223 22.45 -52.03 17.02
N GLU A 224 22.31 -51.14 17.99
CA GLU A 224 23.01 -51.22 19.29
C GLU A 224 22.69 -52.52 20.01
N ALA A 225 21.41 -52.91 20.08
CA ALA A 225 21.00 -54.18 20.68
C ALA A 225 21.62 -55.40 19.94
N ALA A 226 21.67 -55.36 18.60
CA ALA A 226 22.29 -56.42 17.82
C ALA A 226 23.81 -56.51 18.03
N VAL A 227 24.50 -55.37 18.20
CA VAL A 227 25.93 -55.35 18.53
C VAL A 227 26.17 -56.01 19.88
N VAL A 228 25.39 -55.65 20.91
CA VAL A 228 25.50 -56.25 22.24
C VAL A 228 25.27 -57.77 22.21
N ALA A 229 24.27 -58.23 21.44
CA ALA A 229 24.02 -59.67 21.27
C ALA A 229 25.22 -60.39 20.62
N ASN A 230 25.73 -59.84 19.52
CA ASN A 230 26.88 -60.41 18.81
C ASN A 230 28.17 -60.42 19.66
N GLU A 231 28.39 -59.39 20.49
CA GLU A 231 29.51 -59.34 21.43
C GLU A 231 29.41 -60.46 22.49
N GLY A 232 28.19 -60.77 22.94
CA GLY A 232 27.91 -61.90 23.83
C GLY A 232 28.23 -63.25 23.17
N GLU A 233 27.71 -63.49 21.97
CA GLU A 233 27.98 -64.70 21.19
C GLU A 233 29.49 -64.89 20.91
N LEU A 234 30.18 -63.81 20.55
CA LEU A 234 31.63 -63.84 20.32
C LEU A 234 32.40 -64.23 21.59
N SER A 235 31.98 -63.72 22.75
CA SER A 235 32.60 -64.04 24.03
C SER A 235 32.42 -65.52 24.41
N GLU A 236 31.25 -66.08 24.11
CA GLU A 236 30.96 -67.50 24.31
C GLU A 236 31.83 -68.39 23.40
N VAL A 237 31.92 -68.06 22.10
CA VAL A 237 32.77 -68.78 21.15
C VAL A 237 34.26 -68.69 21.56
N GLN A 238 34.72 -67.54 22.03
CA GLN A 238 36.10 -67.40 22.53
C GLN A 238 36.38 -68.30 23.74
N LEU A 239 35.41 -68.41 24.66
CA LEU A 239 35.51 -69.31 25.81
C LEU A 239 35.57 -70.78 25.37
N GLU A 240 34.74 -71.18 24.40
CA GLU A 240 34.76 -72.53 23.83
C GLU A 240 36.10 -72.85 23.15
N ILE A 241 36.64 -71.93 22.35
CA ILE A 241 37.96 -72.08 21.73
C ILE A 241 39.03 -72.28 22.78
N SER A 242 39.08 -71.43 23.82
CA SER A 242 40.08 -71.56 24.89
C SER A 242 39.99 -72.92 25.60
N ASN A 243 38.78 -73.40 25.89
CA ASN A 243 38.57 -74.73 26.48
C ASN A 243 38.99 -75.87 25.54
N LEU A 244 38.77 -75.73 24.24
CA LEU A 244 39.24 -76.70 23.25
C LEU A 244 40.77 -76.69 23.11
N GLU A 245 41.41 -75.52 23.13
CA GLU A 245 42.87 -75.37 23.11
C GLU A 245 43.51 -76.03 24.33
N ASP A 246 42.92 -75.86 25.52
CA ASP A 246 43.35 -76.54 26.75
C ASP A 246 43.25 -78.07 26.61
N LYS A 247 42.12 -78.58 26.08
CA LYS A 247 41.93 -80.02 25.83
C LYS A 247 42.93 -80.55 24.80
N VAL A 248 43.18 -79.84 23.71
CA VAL A 248 44.16 -80.22 22.69
C VAL A 248 45.56 -80.27 23.31
N SER A 249 45.92 -79.28 24.13
CA SER A 249 47.21 -79.25 24.84
C SER A 249 47.34 -80.42 25.81
N ALA A 250 46.28 -80.75 26.56
CA ALA A 250 46.25 -81.91 27.44
C ALA A 250 46.44 -83.23 26.67
N ILE A 251 45.73 -83.41 25.55
CA ILE A 251 45.90 -84.60 24.67
C ILE A 251 47.33 -84.65 24.14
N LYS A 252 47.86 -83.54 23.63
CA LYS A 252 49.23 -83.46 23.10
C LYS A 252 50.27 -83.86 24.14
N ASN A 253 50.10 -83.45 25.39
CA ASN A 253 50.99 -83.80 26.50
C ASN A 253 50.79 -85.24 27.00
N ALA A 254 49.57 -85.79 26.90
CA ALA A 254 49.25 -87.17 27.26
C ALA A 254 49.70 -88.18 26.19
N VAL A 255 49.84 -87.75 24.92
CA VAL A 255 50.44 -88.53 23.84
C VAL A 255 51.93 -88.70 24.14
N VAL A 256 52.25 -89.76 24.86
CA VAL A 256 53.60 -90.32 24.93
C VAL A 256 53.76 -91.21 23.70
N GLN A 257 53.96 -90.61 22.52
CA GLN A 257 54.55 -91.36 21.41
C GLN A 257 56.00 -91.63 21.82
N THR A 258 56.28 -92.88 22.19
CA THR A 258 57.66 -93.25 22.49
C THR A 258 58.43 -93.30 21.18
N ASP A 259 59.72 -92.94 21.21
CA ASP A 259 60.62 -93.10 20.04
C ASP A 259 60.58 -94.54 19.51
N GLU A 260 60.25 -95.51 20.36
CA GLU A 260 60.10 -96.91 20.02
C GLU A 260 58.81 -97.22 19.24
N ASP A 261 57.68 -96.56 19.53
CA ASP A 261 56.46 -96.70 18.73
C ASP A 261 56.64 -96.11 17.33
N ASN A 262 57.37 -94.98 17.25
CA ASN A 262 57.68 -94.35 15.97
C ASN A 262 58.67 -95.20 15.15
N ALA A 263 59.69 -95.79 15.81
CA ALA A 263 60.62 -96.71 15.18
C ALA A 263 59.93 -98.00 14.69
N LYS A 264 58.99 -98.57 15.48
CA LYS A 264 58.19 -99.74 15.05
C LYS A 264 57.31 -99.43 13.86
N SER A 265 56.68 -98.26 13.83
CA SER A 265 55.87 -97.81 12.70
C SER A 265 56.70 -97.65 11.42
N GLU A 266 57.87 -97.02 11.50
CA GLU A 266 58.80 -96.88 10.38
C GLU A 266 59.38 -98.22 9.91
N GLU A 267 59.64 -99.16 10.82
CA GLU A 267 60.10 -100.49 10.46
C GLU A 267 59.02 -101.31 9.74
N ILE A 268 57.77 -101.26 10.24
CA ILE A 268 56.62 -101.87 9.54
C ILE A 268 56.45 -101.24 8.15
N ARG A 269 56.63 -99.92 8.02
CA ARG A 269 56.58 -99.23 6.72
C ARG A 269 57.67 -99.75 5.78
N ARG A 270 58.92 -99.88 6.23
CA ARG A 270 60.00 -100.46 5.43
C ARG A 270 59.72 -101.90 5.02
N LEU A 271 59.22 -102.73 5.92
CA LEU A 271 58.88 -104.13 5.62
C LEU A 271 57.76 -104.22 4.58
N LEU A 272 56.75 -103.36 4.66
CA LEU A 272 55.70 -103.27 3.65
C LEU A 272 56.25 -102.80 2.31
N GLU A 273 57.11 -101.78 2.27
CA GLU A 273 57.78 -101.32 1.06
C GLU A 273 58.67 -102.40 0.43
N ALA A 274 59.40 -103.17 1.25
CA ALA A 274 60.20 -104.30 0.81
C ALA A 274 59.34 -105.44 0.24
N ASN A 275 58.30 -105.86 0.96
CA ASN A 275 57.35 -106.87 0.49
C ASN A 275 56.65 -106.45 -0.80
N GLN A 276 56.31 -105.17 -0.94
CA GLN A 276 55.71 -104.62 -2.15
C GLN A 276 56.69 -104.71 -3.33
N ASN A 277 57.98 -104.40 -3.12
CA ASN A 277 59.01 -104.54 -4.14
C ASN A 277 59.31 -106.00 -4.49
N GLU A 278 59.27 -106.91 -3.51
CA GLU A 278 59.43 -108.35 -3.75
C GLU A 278 58.25 -108.91 -4.55
N LEU A 279 57.02 -108.57 -4.20
CA LEU A 279 55.82 -108.90 -4.98
C LEU A 279 55.89 -108.34 -6.40
N ALA A 280 56.37 -107.11 -6.58
CA ALA A 280 56.54 -106.49 -7.89
C ALA A 280 57.61 -107.20 -8.75
N ASN A 281 58.62 -107.81 -8.12
CA ASN A 281 59.70 -108.54 -8.79
C ASN A 281 59.50 -110.07 -8.77
N PHE A 282 58.38 -110.55 -8.24
CA PHE A 282 58.09 -111.97 -8.12
C PHE A 282 57.71 -112.55 -9.48
N LYS A 283 58.62 -113.30 -10.09
CA LYS A 283 58.33 -114.07 -11.31
C LYS A 283 57.70 -115.40 -10.92
N LEU A 284 56.41 -115.55 -11.23
CA LEU A 284 55.62 -116.74 -10.87
C LEU A 284 56.10 -118.02 -11.60
N PHE A 285 56.90 -117.90 -12.67
CA PHE A 285 57.57 -118.99 -13.36
C PHE A 285 58.93 -118.53 -13.92
N PRO A 286 59.94 -119.43 -14.02
CA PRO A 286 61.32 -119.08 -14.43
C PRO A 286 61.43 -118.51 -15.86
#